data_AF-A0A3M1YK35-F1
#
_entry.id   AF-A0A3M1YK35-F1
#
_cell.length_a   1.000
_cell.length_b   1.000
_cell.length_c   1.000
_cell.angle_alpha   90.00
_cell.angle_beta   90.00
_cell.angle_gamma   90.00
#
_symmetry.space_group_name_H-M   'P 1'
#
loop_
_entity.id
_entity.type
_entity.pdbx_description
1 polymer ?
#
loop_
_entity_poly.entity_id
_entity_poly.type
_entity_poly.pdbx_seq_one_letter_code
_entity_poly.pdbx_strand_id
1 'polypeptide(L)'
;MQANNEELLNLAIRAAKSGNKEGARVMLRQVYSRDRRNITAMLWLAKIARNTKERIQWLERILQQDPSHAVAQQTLQRIYYKQQAAENRQLLLFGIVAVFMIVTVIAMYVIVS
;
A
#
# COMPACT_ATOMS: atom_id res chain seq x y z
N MET A 1 5.50 20.90 -30.46
CA MET A 1 4.51 19.80 -30.44
C MET A 1 4.26 19.40 -28.99
N GLN A 2 3.18 19.88 -28.37
CA GLN A 2 2.74 19.29 -27.11
C GLN A 2 2.13 17.93 -27.46
N ALA A 3 2.82 16.83 -27.16
CA ALA A 3 2.20 15.50 -27.26
C ALA A 3 0.88 15.52 -26.49
N ASN A 4 -0.21 15.09 -27.15
CA ASN A 4 -1.53 15.09 -26.58
C ASN A 4 -1.49 14.37 -25.21
N ASN A 5 -2.07 14.97 -24.17
CA ASN A 5 -1.94 14.44 -22.81
C ASN A 5 -2.49 13.00 -22.70
N GLU A 6 -3.52 12.70 -23.48
CA GLU A 6 -4.12 11.38 -23.61
C GLU A 6 -3.20 10.37 -24.31
N GLU A 7 -2.48 10.78 -25.36
CA GLU A 7 -1.51 9.92 -26.04
C GLU A 7 -0.35 9.56 -25.10
N LEU A 8 0.14 10.54 -24.34
CA LEU A 8 1.18 10.34 -23.35
C LEU A 8 0.69 9.39 -22.23
N LEU A 9 -0.54 9.55 -21.77
CA LEU A 9 -1.16 8.65 -20.80
C LEU A 9 -1.24 7.22 -21.34
N ASN A 10 -1.74 7.04 -22.56
CA ASN A 10 -1.87 5.73 -23.20
C ASN A 10 -0.51 5.05 -23.40
N LEU A 11 0.51 5.81 -23.81
CA LEU A 11 1.88 5.31 -23.91
C LEU A 11 2.42 4.88 -22.54
N ALA A 12 2.22 5.70 -21.51
CA ALA A 12 2.67 5.38 -20.16
C ALA A 12 2.00 4.11 -19.62
N ILE A 13 0.70 3.93 -19.89
CA ILE A 13 -0.05 2.72 -19.51
C ILE A 13 0.52 1.49 -20.22
N ARG A 14 0.83 1.58 -21.51
CA ARG A 14 1.47 0.48 -22.25
C ARG A 14 2.84 0.15 -21.66
N ALA A 15 3.66 1.15 -21.36
CA ALA A 15 4.96 0.97 -20.71
C ALA A 15 4.82 0.31 -19.32
N ALA A 16 3.81 0.71 -18.53
CA ALA A 16 3.55 0.11 -17.23
C ALA A 16 3.13 -1.37 -17.36
N LYS A 17 2.29 -1.69 -18.36
CA LYS A 17 1.83 -3.04 -18.65
C LYS A 17 2.95 -3.94 -19.18
N SER A 18 3.91 -3.40 -19.93
CA SER A 18 5.07 -4.16 -20.45
C SER A 18 6.18 -4.38 -19.42
N GLY A 19 6.00 -3.90 -18.17
CA GLY A 19 7.00 -4.03 -17.11
C GLY A 19 7.99 -2.88 -17.02
N ASN A 20 7.99 -1.94 -17.98
CA ASN A 20 8.80 -0.71 -17.92
C ASN A 20 8.18 0.32 -16.96
N LYS A 21 8.23 0.00 -15.66
CA LYS A 21 7.66 0.84 -14.58
C LYS A 21 8.37 2.19 -14.46
N GLU A 22 9.68 2.25 -14.65
CA GLU A 22 10.44 3.50 -14.55
C GLU A 22 10.07 4.47 -15.68
N GLY A 23 10.04 4.00 -16.93
CA GLY A 23 9.61 4.80 -18.08
C GLY A 23 8.16 5.25 -17.94
N ALA A 24 7.27 4.33 -17.54
CA ALA A 24 5.88 4.67 -17.26
C ALA A 24 5.74 5.75 -16.19
N ARG A 25 6.55 5.70 -15.12
CA ARG A 25 6.49 6.68 -14.03
C ARG A 25 6.87 8.07 -14.50
N VAL A 26 7.89 8.20 -15.36
CA VAL A 26 8.29 9.50 -15.93
C VAL A 26 7.11 10.09 -16.73
N MET A 27 6.53 9.30 -17.62
CA MET A 27 5.42 9.75 -18.46
C MET A 27 4.16 10.08 -17.64
N LEU A 28 3.77 9.21 -16.69
CA LEU A 28 2.61 9.45 -15.82
C LEU A 28 2.78 10.68 -14.93
N ARG A 29 4.00 10.94 -14.44
CA ARG A 29 4.27 12.19 -13.69
C ARG A 29 4.14 13.42 -14.56
N GLN A 30 4.51 13.34 -15.83
CA GLN A 30 4.31 14.42 -16.79
C GLN A 30 2.82 14.62 -17.13
N VAL A 31 2.04 13.54 -17.25
CA VAL A 31 0.58 13.64 -17.39
C VAL A 31 -0.03 14.31 -16.15
N TYR A 32 0.37 13.86 -14.95
CA TYR A 32 -0.09 14.43 -13.69
C TYR A 32 0.33 15.89 -13.48
N SER A 33 1.51 16.30 -13.93
CA SER A 33 1.95 17.69 -13.80
C SER A 33 1.16 18.63 -14.71
N ARG A 34 0.72 18.14 -15.88
CA ARG A 34 -0.16 18.87 -16.81
C ARG A 34 -1.60 18.89 -16.33
N ASP A 35 -2.09 17.77 -15.81
CA ASP A 35 -3.43 17.62 -15.27
C ASP A 35 -3.39 16.93 -13.91
N ARG A 36 -3.39 17.76 -12.86
CA ARG A 36 -3.39 17.30 -11.46
C ARG A 36 -4.72 16.65 -11.05
N ARG A 37 -5.75 16.76 -11.89
CA ARG A 37 -7.07 16.17 -11.66
C ARG A 37 -7.22 14.81 -12.34
N ASN A 38 -6.18 14.33 -13.03
CA ASN A 38 -6.22 13.07 -13.75
C ASN A 38 -6.13 11.86 -12.79
N ILE A 39 -7.28 11.39 -12.33
CA ILE A 39 -7.41 10.22 -11.44
C ILE A 39 -6.76 8.98 -12.08
N THR A 40 -6.91 8.81 -13.39
CA THR A 40 -6.30 7.68 -14.11
C THR A 40 -4.79 7.68 -13.99
N ALA A 41 -4.13 8.83 -14.18
CA ALA A 41 -2.68 8.93 -14.01
C ALA A 41 -2.25 8.62 -12.57
N MET A 42 -2.98 9.12 -11.57
CA MET A 42 -2.73 8.80 -10.16
C MET A 42 -2.88 7.31 -9.85
N LEU A 43 -3.92 6.65 -10.37
CA LEU A 43 -4.15 5.21 -10.17
C LEU A 43 -3.00 4.38 -10.74
N TRP A 44 -2.52 4.74 -11.93
CA TRP A 44 -1.36 4.08 -12.52
C TRP A 44 -0.07 4.33 -11.74
N LEU A 45 0.13 5.54 -11.23
CA LEU A 45 1.25 5.85 -10.33
C LEU A 45 1.20 5.04 -9.04
N ALA A 46 0.02 4.88 -8.43
CA ALA A 46 -0.19 4.01 -7.28
C ALA A 46 0.13 2.54 -7.61
N LYS A 47 -0.23 2.07 -8.82
CA LYS A 47 0.01 0.68 -9.25
C LYS A 47 1.49 0.35 -9.46
N ILE A 48 2.28 1.32 -9.94
CA ILE A 48 3.73 1.15 -10.19
C ILE A 48 4.61 1.73 -9.07
N ALA A 49 4.02 2.11 -7.95
CA ALA A 49 4.73 2.63 -6.79
C ALA A 49 5.86 1.68 -6.34
N ARG A 50 6.99 2.27 -5.92
CA ARG A 50 8.20 1.53 -5.51
C ARG A 50 8.02 0.86 -4.15
N ASN A 51 7.16 1.41 -3.31
CA ASN A 51 6.89 0.90 -1.98
C ASN A 51 5.45 1.22 -1.54
N THR A 52 5.04 0.61 -0.44
CA THR A 52 3.69 0.79 0.13
C THR A 52 3.41 2.24 0.50
N LYS A 53 4.40 2.98 1.01
CA LYS A 53 4.24 4.40 1.39
C LYS A 53 3.90 5.29 0.18
N GLU A 54 4.64 5.15 -0.92
CA GLU A 54 4.35 5.86 -2.17
C GLU A 54 2.98 5.47 -2.72
N ARG A 55 2.62 4.18 -2.64
CA ARG A 55 1.30 3.71 -3.05
C ARG A 55 0.18 4.38 -2.25
N ILE A 56 0.31 4.44 -0.92
CA ILE A 56 -0.64 5.11 -0.03
C ILE A 56 -0.78 6.59 -0.42
N GLN A 57 0.33 7.31 -0.59
CA GLN A 57 0.32 8.73 -0.94
C GLN A 57 -0.48 9.03 -2.23
N TRP A 58 -0.35 8.18 -3.26
CA TRP A 58 -1.14 8.35 -4.49
C TRP A 58 -2.62 8.03 -4.30
N LEU A 59 -2.95 7.02 -3.49
CA LEU A 59 -4.34 6.66 -3.19
C LEU A 59 -5.03 7.73 -2.34
N GLU A 60 -4.33 8.30 -1.36
CA GLU A 60 -4.83 9.42 -0.55
C GLU A 60 -5.12 10.64 -1.42
N ARG A 61 -4.24 10.96 -2.39
CA ARG A 61 -4.50 12.04 -3.35
C ARG A 61 -5.74 11.80 -4.21
N ILE A 62 -5.99 10.56 -4.61
CA ILE A 62 -7.23 10.21 -5.33
C ILE A 62 -8.43 10.50 -4.44
N LEU A 63 -8.40 10.09 -3.17
CA LEU A 63 -9.50 10.34 -2.23
C LEU A 63 -9.68 11.80 -1.84
N GLN A 64 -8.62 12.61 -1.88
CA GLN A 64 -8.72 14.06 -1.72
C GLN A 64 -9.51 14.71 -2.86
N GLN A 65 -9.43 14.14 -4.07
CA GLN A 65 -10.12 14.64 -5.25
C GLN A 65 -11.50 14.03 -5.45
N ASP A 66 -11.63 12.72 -5.24
CA ASP A 66 -12.86 11.96 -5.28
C ASP A 66 -12.94 11.07 -4.04
N PRO A 67 -13.56 11.57 -2.95
CA PRO A 67 -13.71 10.83 -1.71
C PRO A 67 -14.49 9.52 -1.87
N SER A 68 -15.33 9.42 -2.90
CA SER A 68 -16.17 8.27 -3.19
C SER A 68 -15.51 7.22 -4.07
N HIS A 69 -14.24 7.42 -4.44
CA HIS A 69 -13.54 6.51 -5.34
C HIS A 69 -13.32 5.11 -4.73
N ALA A 70 -14.25 4.20 -5.00
CA ALA A 70 -14.33 2.87 -4.39
C ALA A 70 -13.00 2.08 -4.45
N VAL A 71 -12.32 2.09 -5.60
CA VAL A 71 -11.04 1.36 -5.77
C VAL A 71 -9.95 1.88 -4.83
N ALA A 72 -9.88 3.19 -4.62
CA ALA A 72 -8.85 3.79 -3.78
C ALA A 72 -9.14 3.50 -2.30
N GLN A 73 -10.40 3.63 -1.86
CA GLN A 73 -10.84 3.27 -0.52
C GLN A 73 -10.56 1.81 -0.19
N GLN A 74 -10.99 0.88 -1.05
CA GLN A 74 -10.78 -0.56 -0.86
C GLN A 74 -9.29 -0.92 -0.84
N THR A 75 -8.48 -0.28 -1.68
CA THR A 75 -7.04 -0.54 -1.71
C THR A 75 -6.36 -0.07 -0.42
N LEU A 76 -6.72 1.11 0.10
CA LEU A 76 -6.19 1.62 1.36
C LEU A 76 -6.61 0.76 2.55
N GLN A 77 -7.88 0.38 2.64
CA GLN A 77 -8.37 -0.52 3.68
C GLN A 77 -7.58 -1.84 3.73
N ARG A 78 -7.33 -2.45 2.57
CA ARG A 78 -6.52 -3.68 2.48
C ARG A 78 -5.07 -3.47 2.94
N ILE A 79 -4.48 -2.31 2.64
CA ILE A 79 -3.12 -1.99 3.07
C ILE A 79 -3.06 -1.83 4.60
N TYR A 80 -4.00 -1.07 5.19
CA TYR A 80 -4.04 -0.86 6.64
C TYR A 80 -4.36 -2.14 7.40
N TYR A 81 -5.30 -2.96 6.92
CA TYR A 81 -5.60 -4.26 7.52
C TYR A 81 -4.36 -5.18 7.58
N LYS A 82 -3.57 -5.22 6.49
CA LYS A 82 -2.32 -6.00 6.46
C LYS A 82 -1.24 -5.45 7.39
N GLN A 83 -1.17 -4.13 7.57
CA GLN A 83 -0.22 -3.51 8.50
C GLN A 83 -0.56 -3.85 9.96
N GLN A 84 -1.83 -3.74 10.36
CA GLN A 84 -2.27 -4.04 11.72
C GLN A 84 -2.04 -5.52 12.09
N ALA A 85 -2.32 -6.44 11.17
CA ALA A 85 -2.10 -7.88 11.41
C ALA A 85 -0.61 -8.23 11.60
N ALA A 86 0.30 -7.51 10.95
CA ALA A 86 1.74 -7.73 11.10
C ALA A 86 2.27 -7.26 12.47
N GLU A 87 1.64 -6.24 13.06
CA GLU A 87 2.01 -5.67 14.35
C GLU A 87 1.60 -6.60 15.52
N ASN A 88 0.43 -7.25 15.41
CA ASN A 88 -0.09 -8.17 16.44
C ASN A 88 0.73 -9.47 16.65
N ARG A 89 1.77 -9.74 15.84
CA ARG A 89 2.59 -10.95 16.00
C ARG A 89 3.43 -10.94 17.28
N GLN A 90 3.80 -9.76 17.80
CA GLN A 90 4.54 -9.66 19.05
C GLN A 90 3.65 -10.05 20.26
N LEU A 91 2.38 -9.65 20.26
CA LEU A 91 1.41 -10.00 21.31
C LEU A 91 1.21 -11.53 21.45
N LEU A 92 1.22 -12.28 20.35
CA LEU A 92 1.10 -13.74 20.38
C LEU A 92 2.34 -14.41 21.00
N LEU A 93 3.54 -13.91 20.71
CA LEU A 93 4.77 -14.42 21.32
C LEU A 93 4.81 -14.14 22.83
N PHE A 94 4.41 -12.94 23.26
CA PHE A 94 4.31 -12.62 24.69
C PHE A 94 3.28 -13.50 25.40
N GLY A 95 2.13 -13.78 24.76
CA GLY A 95 1.12 -14.70 25.30
C GLY A 95 1.64 -16.12 25.52
N ILE A 96 2.36 -16.68 24.54
CA ILE A 96 2.92 -18.04 24.64
C ILE A 96 3.97 -18.12 25.76
N VAL A 97 4.88 -17.14 25.84
CA VAL A 97 5.91 -17.10 26.89
C VAL A 97 5.29 -17.00 28.29
N ALA A 98 4.23 -16.20 28.46
CA ALA A 98 3.53 -16.07 29.73
C ALA A 98 2.89 -17.39 30.17
N VAL A 99 2.27 -18.14 29.26
CA VAL A 99 1.69 -19.46 29.58
C VAL A 99 2.77 -20.45 30.00
N PHE A 100 3.90 -20.51 29.27
CA PHE A 100 5.01 -21.38 29.66
C PHE A 100 5.58 -21.03 31.04
N MET A 101 5.78 -19.74 31.35
CA MET A 101 6.23 -19.26 32.67
C MET A 101 5.28 -19.68 33.80
N ILE A 102 3.96 -19.57 33.57
CA ILE A 102 2.96 -19.95 34.58
C ILE A 102 3.01 -21.47 34.81
N VAL A 103 3.06 -22.26 33.74
CA VAL A 103 3.10 -23.72 33.81
C VAL A 103 4.37 -24.20 34.52
N THR A 104 5.54 -23.60 34.24
CA THR A 104 6.79 -23.99 34.89
C THR A 104 6.81 -23.65 36.38
N VAL A 105 6.27 -22.50 36.78
CA VAL A 105 6.15 -22.11 38.19
C VAL A 105 5.20 -23.04 38.95
N ILE A 106 4.04 -23.36 38.38
CA ILE A 106 3.07 -24.28 39.00
C ILE A 106 3.69 -25.68 39.16
N ALA A 107 4.35 -26.20 38.11
CA ALA A 107 5.01 -27.49 38.18
C ALA A 107 6.11 -27.52 39.25
N MET A 108 6.92 -26.47 39.35
CA MET A 108 7.96 -26.36 40.38
C MET A 108 7.36 -26.33 41.80
N TYR A 109 6.26 -25.61 42.01
CA TYR A 109 5.57 -25.57 43.30
C TYR A 109 5.07 -26.95 43.74
N VAL A 110 4.42 -27.68 42.83
CA VAL A 110 3.89 -29.04 43.10
C VAL A 110 5.00 -30.05 43.43
N ILE A 111 6.20 -29.89 42.88
CA ILE A 111 7.35 -30.77 43.16
C ILE A 111 7.93 -30.50 44.55
N VAL A 112 7.84 -29.27 45.04
CA VAL A 112 8.44 -28.84 46.32
C VAL A 112 7.50 -29.02 47.51
N SER A 113 6.17 -29.03 47.29
CA SER A 113 5.14 -29.27 48.31
C SER A 113 4.95 -30.75 48.64
#